data_AF-A0A7S2UW98-F1
#
_entry.id   AF-A0A7S2UW98-F1
#
_cell.length_a   1.000
_cell.length_b   1.000
_cell.length_c   1.000
_cell.angle_alpha   90.00
_cell.angle_beta   90.00
_cell.angle_gamma   90.00
#
_symmetry.space_group_name_H-M   'P 1'
#
loop_
_entity.id
_entity.type
_entity.pdbx_description
1 polymer ?
#
loop_
_entity_poly.entity_id
_entity_poly.type
_entity_poly.pdbx_seq_one_letter_code
_entity_poly.pdbx_strand_id
1 'polypeptide(L)'
;TKTPQYGSIDIESGGVSEALLTQEVNFLSRLKALYQKQKERNPAVIESFYSCLRFMLGDFIAQLILGGSIDLASLVQQSAYGLLLGPQNYYWYTALDAKIPGCGAKDIVCKVLADQFLYSPL
;
A
#
# COMPACT_ATOMS: atom_id res chain seq x y z
N THR A 1 12.83 -28.64 48.57
CA THR A 1 12.77 -27.80 47.34
C THR A 1 12.48 -28.74 46.18
N LYS A 2 11.24 -28.79 45.69
CA LYS A 2 10.82 -29.70 44.60
C LYS A 2 10.37 -28.83 43.41
N THR A 3 11.10 -28.89 42.30
CA THR A 3 10.69 -28.33 41.02
C THR A 3 9.66 -29.25 40.36
N PRO A 4 8.57 -28.74 39.78
CA PRO A 4 7.63 -29.56 39.04
C PRO A 4 8.18 -29.84 37.63
N GLN A 5 8.29 -31.12 37.29
CA GLN A 5 8.52 -31.64 35.94
C GLN A 5 7.21 -31.51 35.16
N TYR A 6 7.18 -30.67 34.13
CA TYR A 6 6.05 -30.58 33.21
C TYR A 6 6.24 -31.62 32.11
N GLY A 7 5.30 -32.56 32.02
CA GLY A 7 5.32 -33.65 31.05
C GLY A 7 5.27 -33.13 29.61
N SER A 8 6.10 -33.73 28.76
CA SER A 8 6.03 -33.62 27.30
C SER A 8 4.71 -34.19 26.81
N ILE A 9 3.78 -33.29 26.47
CA ILE A 9 2.63 -33.63 25.63
C ILE A 9 3.15 -33.52 24.20
N ASP A 10 3.42 -34.66 23.57
CA ASP A 10 3.73 -34.75 22.15
C ASP A 10 2.47 -34.39 21.36
N ILE A 11 2.34 -33.11 21.01
CA ILE A 11 1.30 -32.62 20.09
C ILE A 11 1.85 -32.78 18.66
N GLU A 12 1.65 -33.96 18.09
CA GLU A 12 2.00 -34.32 16.70
C GLU A 12 1.16 -33.58 15.62
N SER A 13 0.41 -32.53 16.00
CA SER A 13 -0.40 -31.72 15.08
C SER A 13 0.20 -30.33 14.74
N GLY A 14 1.36 -29.99 15.30
CA GLY A 14 2.03 -28.68 15.07
C GLY A 14 2.73 -28.53 13.72
N GLY A 15 3.22 -29.62 13.13
CA GLY A 15 4.09 -29.55 11.94
C GLY A 15 3.41 -29.07 10.66
N VAL A 16 2.13 -29.39 10.46
CA VAL A 16 1.39 -28.99 9.25
C VAL A 16 0.99 -27.52 9.29
N SER A 17 0.56 -27.02 10.45
CA SER A 17 0.21 -25.61 10.65
C SER A 17 1.45 -24.70 10.56
N GLU A 18 2.57 -25.13 11.14
CA GLU A 18 3.83 -24.38 11.08
C GLU A 18 4.42 -24.38 9.66
N ALA A 19 4.31 -25.48 8.92
CA ALA A 19 4.71 -25.55 7.51
C ALA A 19 3.86 -24.64 6.61
N LEU A 20 2.54 -24.60 6.81
CA LEU A 20 1.65 -23.69 6.07
C LEU A 20 1.95 -22.22 6.37
N LEU A 21 2.12 -21.85 7.65
CA LEU A 21 2.50 -20.49 8.04
C LEU A 21 3.86 -20.11 7.45
N THR A 22 4.83 -21.02 7.48
CA THR A 22 6.16 -20.79 6.90
C THR A 22 6.10 -20.65 5.37
N GLN A 23 5.25 -21.43 4.70
CA GLN A 23 5.01 -21.31 3.26
C GLN A 23 4.37 -19.97 2.89
N GLU A 24 3.36 -19.53 3.65
CA GLU A 24 2.71 -18.23 3.47
C GLU A 24 3.67 -17.07 3.72
N VAL A 25 4.45 -17.11 4.81
CA VAL A 25 5.46 -16.10 5.13
C VAL A 25 6.53 -16.04 4.04
N ASN A 26 6.98 -17.19 3.53
CA ASN A 26 7.93 -17.26 2.42
C ASN A 26 7.36 -16.67 1.13
N PHE A 27 6.07 -16.92 0.84
CA PHE A 27 5.39 -16.35 -0.31
C PHE A 27 5.27 -14.82 -0.21
N LEU A 28 4.77 -14.31 0.92
CA LEU A 28 4.64 -12.86 1.16
C LEU A 28 6.00 -12.16 1.09
N SER A 29 7.04 -12.78 1.65
CA SER A 29 8.40 -12.24 1.59
C SER A 29 8.92 -12.15 0.15
N ARG A 30 8.63 -13.17 -0.68
CA ARG A 30 8.97 -13.17 -2.11
C ARG A 30 8.20 -12.09 -2.87
N LEU A 31 6.89 -11.93 -2.62
CA LEU A 31 6.09 -10.87 -3.23
C LEU A 31 6.63 -9.50 -2.87
N LYS A 32 6.96 -9.27 -1.60
CA LYS A 32 7.58 -8.02 -1.15
C LYS A 32 8.92 -7.77 -1.84
N ALA A 33 9.77 -8.79 -1.96
CA ALA A 33 11.05 -8.67 -2.65
C ALA A 33 10.89 -8.33 -4.14
N LEU A 34 9.94 -8.96 -4.83
CA LEU A 34 9.62 -8.65 -6.23
C LEU A 34 9.07 -7.24 -6.40
N TYR A 35 8.18 -6.81 -5.50
CA TYR A 35 7.66 -5.44 -5.46
C TYR A 35 8.79 -4.42 -5.28
N GLN A 36 9.67 -4.62 -4.31
CA GLN A 36 10.79 -3.69 -4.05
C GLN A 36 11.74 -3.64 -5.25
N LYS A 37 12.11 -4.79 -5.81
CA LYS A 37 12.94 -4.86 -7.02
C LYS A 37 12.34 -4.07 -8.20
N GLN A 38 11.02 -4.15 -8.37
CA GLN A 38 10.35 -3.42 -9.44
C GLN A 38 10.22 -1.92 -9.13
N LYS A 39 10.00 -1.57 -7.86
CA LYS A 39 9.99 -0.18 -7.38
C LYS A 39 11.35 0.49 -7.55
N GLU A 40 12.44 -0.21 -7.28
CA GLU A 40 13.80 0.28 -7.52
C GLU A 40 14.08 0.52 -9.01
N ARG A 41 13.55 -0.35 -9.89
CA ARG A 41 13.79 -0.25 -11.33
C ARG A 41 13.07 0.92 -11.98
N ASN A 42 11.79 1.13 -11.64
CA ASN A 42 10.95 2.18 -12.22
C ASN A 42 9.92 2.67 -11.20
N PRO A 43 10.31 3.52 -10.23
CA PRO A 43 9.43 3.91 -9.13
C PRO A 43 8.22 4.70 -9.62
N ALA A 44 8.40 5.63 -10.55
CA ALA A 44 7.32 6.43 -11.11
C ALA A 44 6.25 5.59 -11.84
N VAL A 45 6.66 4.52 -12.54
CA VAL A 45 5.73 3.62 -13.24
C VAL A 45 4.88 2.85 -12.25
N ILE A 46 5.49 2.33 -11.18
CA ILE A 46 4.76 1.61 -10.13
C ILE A 46 3.77 2.54 -9.44
N GLU A 47 4.16 3.77 -9.13
CA GLU A 47 3.24 4.76 -8.55
C GLU A 47 2.11 5.16 -9.51
N SER A 48 2.36 5.15 -10.82
CA SER A 48 1.33 5.33 -11.87
C SER A 48 0.29 4.24 -11.85
N PHE A 49 0.71 2.97 -11.79
CA PHE A 49 -0.23 1.85 -11.68
C PHE A 49 -1.01 1.89 -10.36
N TYR A 50 -0.35 2.17 -9.24
CA TYR A 50 -1.01 2.32 -7.95
C TYR A 50 -2.03 3.46 -7.94
N SER A 51 -1.70 4.57 -8.59
CA SER A 51 -2.61 5.72 -8.70
C SER A 51 -3.78 5.41 -9.62
N CYS A 52 -3.54 4.80 -10.78
CA CYS A 52 -4.58 4.29 -11.68
C CYS A 52 -5.58 3.39 -10.96
N LEU A 53 -5.11 2.38 -10.20
CA LEU A 53 -5.98 1.50 -9.42
C LEU A 53 -6.76 2.25 -8.33
N ARG A 54 -6.12 3.20 -7.65
CA ARG A 54 -6.79 4.03 -6.62
C ARG A 54 -7.94 4.84 -7.20
N PHE A 55 -7.71 5.54 -8.30
CA PHE A 55 -8.75 6.36 -8.94
C PHE A 55 -9.86 5.50 -9.54
N MET A 56 -9.52 4.39 -10.18
CA MET A 56 -10.49 3.43 -10.70
C MET A 56 -11.39 2.87 -9.58
N LEU A 57 -10.78 2.44 -8.47
CA LEU A 57 -11.53 1.88 -7.35
C LEU A 57 -12.36 2.95 -6.63
N GLY A 58 -11.82 4.16 -6.48
CA GLY A 58 -12.55 5.28 -5.89
C GLY A 58 -13.78 5.66 -6.70
N ASP A 59 -13.65 5.75 -8.02
CA ASP A 59 -14.76 6.03 -8.93
C ASP A 59 -15.78 4.87 -8.91
N PHE A 60 -15.33 3.63 -8.93
CA PHE A 60 -16.21 2.47 -8.79
C PHE A 60 -17.04 2.51 -7.50
N ILE A 61 -16.40 2.77 -6.36
CA ILE A 61 -17.09 2.88 -5.07
C ILE A 61 -18.05 4.08 -5.05
N ALA A 62 -17.65 5.22 -5.62
CA ALA A 62 -18.51 6.40 -5.69
C ALA A 62 -19.77 6.12 -6.51
N GLN A 63 -19.64 5.47 -7.66
CA GLN A 63 -20.77 5.08 -8.50
C GLN A 63 -21.70 4.09 -7.79
N LEU A 64 -21.15 3.14 -7.01
CA LEU A 64 -21.95 2.23 -6.19
C LEU A 64 -22.75 2.96 -5.11
N ILE A 65 -22.15 3.95 -4.44
CA ILE A 65 -22.83 4.74 -3.40
C ILE A 65 -23.94 5.60 -4.00
N LEU A 66 -23.72 6.18 -5.18
CA LEU A 66 -24.71 7.00 -5.88
C LEU A 66 -25.89 6.20 -6.45
N GLY A 67 -25.81 4.86 -6.45
CA GLY A 67 -26.91 3.96 -6.81
C GLY A 67 -27.27 3.95 -8.29
N GLY A 68 -26.39 4.46 -9.17
CA GLY A 68 -26.57 4.47 -10.62
C GLY A 68 -26.04 3.22 -11.33
N SER A 69 -26.24 3.15 -12.63
CA SER A 69 -25.52 2.18 -13.49
C SER A 69 -24.03 2.52 -13.52
N ILE A 70 -23.18 1.50 -13.55
CA ILE A 70 -21.74 1.72 -13.68
C ILE A 70 -21.42 2.32 -15.05
N ASP A 71 -20.92 3.56 -15.05
CA ASP A 71 -20.37 4.22 -16.22
C ASP A 71 -18.90 3.82 -16.42
N LEU A 72 -18.68 2.99 -17.44
CA LEU A 72 -17.35 2.55 -17.85
C LEU A 72 -16.51 3.70 -18.42
N ALA A 73 -17.13 4.72 -19.01
CA ALA A 73 -16.40 5.86 -19.55
C ALA A 73 -15.77 6.67 -18.42
N SER A 74 -16.51 6.96 -17.34
CA SER A 74 -15.98 7.57 -16.12
C SER A 74 -14.83 6.74 -15.53
N LEU A 75 -14.99 5.41 -15.40
CA LEU A 75 -13.93 4.54 -14.86
C LEU A 75 -12.63 4.61 -15.67
N VAL A 76 -12.73 4.58 -17.00
CA VAL A 76 -11.56 4.70 -17.88
C VAL A 76 -10.93 6.09 -17.77
N GLN A 77 -11.73 7.15 -17.69
CA GLN A 77 -11.20 8.51 -17.53
C GLN A 77 -10.49 8.69 -16.18
N GLN A 78 -11.08 8.23 -15.09
CA GLN A 78 -10.50 8.33 -13.74
C GLN A 78 -9.24 7.48 -13.62
N SER A 79 -9.24 6.26 -14.16
CA SER A 79 -8.05 5.40 -14.19
C SER A 79 -6.91 6.01 -15.02
N ALA A 80 -7.21 6.59 -16.20
CA ALA A 80 -6.23 7.28 -17.02
C ALA A 80 -5.67 8.52 -16.32
N TYR A 81 -6.52 9.29 -15.63
CA TYR A 81 -6.11 10.41 -14.80
C TYR A 81 -5.15 9.96 -13.68
N GLY A 82 -5.46 8.86 -12.99
CA GLY A 82 -4.58 8.27 -12.00
C GLY A 82 -3.23 7.83 -12.57
N LEU A 83 -3.21 7.28 -13.79
CA LEU A 83 -1.97 6.91 -14.47
C LEU A 83 -1.06 8.13 -14.75
N LEU A 84 -1.65 9.26 -15.14
CA LEU A 84 -0.93 10.50 -15.41
C LEU A 84 -0.44 11.21 -14.14
N LEU A 85 -1.22 11.13 -13.05
CA LEU A 85 -0.85 11.73 -11.76
C LEU A 85 0.25 10.98 -11.01
N GLY A 86 0.41 9.68 -11.25
CA GLY A 86 1.36 8.85 -10.49
C GLY A 86 2.81 9.34 -10.51
N PRO A 87 3.41 9.70 -11.66
CA PRO A 87 4.76 10.24 -11.70
C PRO A 87 4.86 11.57 -10.96
N GLN A 88 3.85 12.44 -11.09
CA GLN A 88 3.79 13.72 -10.40
C GLN A 88 3.77 13.53 -8.88
N ASN A 89 2.92 12.63 -8.39
CA ASN A 89 2.86 12.25 -6.97
C ASN A 89 4.21 11.71 -6.48
N TYR A 90 4.86 10.85 -7.25
CA TYR A 90 6.17 10.31 -6.89
C TYR A 90 7.21 11.41 -6.68
N TYR A 91 7.34 12.35 -7.61
CA TYR A 91 8.30 13.44 -7.48
C TYR A 91 7.94 14.40 -6.34
N TRP A 92 6.65 14.72 -6.17
CA TRP A 92 6.19 15.56 -5.06
C TRP A 92 6.56 14.95 -3.70
N TYR A 93 6.18 13.70 -3.45
CA TYR A 93 6.45 13.04 -2.18
C TYR A 93 7.94 12.79 -1.96
N THR A 94 8.71 12.50 -3.01
CA THR A 94 10.17 12.41 -2.91
C THR A 94 10.80 13.75 -2.49
N ALA A 95 10.33 14.87 -3.05
CA ALA A 95 10.81 16.20 -2.68
C ALA A 95 10.35 16.59 -1.26
N LEU A 96 9.13 16.23 -0.88
CA LEU A 96 8.56 16.51 0.42
C LEU A 96 9.30 15.75 1.53
N ASP A 97 9.58 14.46 1.31
CA ASP A 97 10.35 13.64 2.24
C ASP A 97 11.80 14.11 2.38
N ALA A 98 12.41 14.61 1.29
CA ALA A 98 13.74 15.21 1.35
C ALA A 98 13.79 16.50 2.19
N LYS A 99 12.69 17.27 2.22
CA LYS A 99 12.59 18.53 3.01
C LYS A 99 12.13 18.31 4.45
N ILE A 100 11.28 17.31 4.68
CA ILE A 100 10.74 16.97 5.99
C ILE A 100 11.08 15.49 6.28
N PRO A 101 12.36 15.20 6.60
CA PRO A 101 12.79 13.84 6.92
C PRO A 101 12.32 13.48 8.32
N GLY A 102 11.18 12.78 8.41
CA GLY A 102 10.59 12.37 9.68
C GLY A 102 9.25 11.67 9.52
N CYS A 103 8.93 10.82 10.50
CA CYS A 103 7.67 10.10 10.60
C CYS A 103 6.94 10.37 11.93
N GLY A 104 7.38 11.39 12.68
CA GLY A 104 6.69 11.82 13.89
C GLY A 104 5.36 12.50 13.57
N ALA A 105 4.47 12.59 14.56
CA ALA A 105 3.17 13.23 14.38
C ALA A 105 3.27 14.66 13.83
N LYS A 106 4.27 15.44 14.29
CA LYS A 106 4.52 16.79 13.78
C LYS A 106 4.93 16.78 12.30
N ASP A 107 5.79 15.86 11.91
CA ASP A 107 6.27 15.74 10.53
C ASP A 107 5.11 15.35 9.60
N ILE A 108 4.27 14.42 10.03
CA ILE A 108 3.07 14.01 9.29
C ILE A 108 2.11 15.19 9.13
N VAL A 109 1.84 15.94 10.20
CA VAL A 109 0.98 17.14 10.11
C VAL A 109 1.57 18.17 9.15
N CYS A 110 2.87 18.44 9.22
CA CYS A 110 3.52 19.37 8.29
C CYS A 110 3.44 18.88 6.84
N LYS A 111 3.59 17.58 6.59
CA LYS A 111 3.44 16.98 5.25
C LYS A 111 2.01 17.11 4.73
N VAL A 112 1.01 16.83 5.57
CA VAL A 112 -0.40 17.00 5.22
C VAL A 112 -0.70 18.46 4.92
N LEU A 113 -0.23 19.41 5.73
CA LEU A 113 -0.41 20.83 5.45
C LEU A 113 0.27 21.23 4.13
N ALA A 114 1.50 20.78 3.87
CA ALA A 114 2.16 21.04 2.60
C ALA A 114 1.36 20.49 1.42
N ASP A 115 0.80 19.29 1.53
CA ASP A 115 -0.08 18.70 0.50
C ASP A 115 -1.30 19.60 0.24
N GLN A 116 -2.03 19.96 1.31
CA GLN A 116 -3.27 20.73 1.21
C GLN A 116 -3.08 22.22 0.85
N PHE A 117 -1.88 22.78 0.92
CA PHE A 117 -1.64 24.19 0.58
C PHE A 117 -0.80 24.39 -0.68
N LEU A 118 0.10 23.47 -1.02
CA LEU A 118 1.07 23.65 -2.10
C LEU A 118 0.83 22.72 -3.29
N TYR A 119 0.27 21.53 -3.07
CA TYR A 119 0.14 20.51 -4.11
C TYR A 119 -1.28 20.38 -4.66
N SER A 120 -2.24 20.22 -3.75
CA SER A 120 -3.65 20.11 -4.10
C SER A 120 -4.45 20.96 -3.10
N PRO A 121 -4.54 22.28 -3.33
CA PRO A 121 -5.32 23.15 -2.46
C PRO A 121 -6.78 22.69 -2.40
N LEU A 122 -7.28 22.53 -1.18
CA LEU A 122 -8.70 22.33 -0.89
C LEU A 122 -9.51 23.60 -1.10
#